data_AF-A0A061J8G2-F1
#
_entry.id   AF-A0A061J8G2-F1
#
_cell.length_a   1.000
_cell.length_b   1.000
_cell.length_c   1.000
_cell.angle_alpha   90.00
_cell.angle_beta   90.00
_cell.angle_gamma   90.00
#
_symmetry.space_group_name_H-M   'P 1'
#
loop_
_entity.id
_entity.type
_entity.pdbx_description
1 polymer ?
#
loop_
_entity_poly.entity_id
_entity_poly.type
_entity_poly.pdbx_seq_one_letter_code
_entity_poly.pdbx_strand_id
1 'polypeptide(L)'
;MAVRCSSNTFRSLFLASFFLLFLSIPLFFLHAREKRMMELQALIQLVSEYHPGGDAPTSQSSLLTAVQQLKMALSDIEKVGEGIRPLVKALVTASVYLPEEWEDILKVLRGVLANNAVPWLHRAFLLKALPGMFLDAPVEQRSQYGDALCEVLVHWSIPPPGIEEADTQNTQGEALQSPNPQERRVALAALLSLQEECSASIVEKLTAHLPHSLSACVSIVSSSSAQDGLKRAFELWLCHPSPSVEPSCTLELQKALKEHFRDYGSLKCEQLCAALVSRNPPQNITDFDGLQKQLLALEEIGASHCNIVSNRVSLAFLLAKVAEVLNFIYSSEQNCLEKSVGDFTVPLSVIQLLVQLTDVASATPDSLSSQELEKVSACLVAIESADAALDAPLPIIECALHLVLRALPCMSTTDEGLRSLLNELFRVAGTLLPVVEEAGLKIHSAVSFLREQQQQHAVDFKTKTDGEEVSTQAAHPFLTALRVTQTVAQLCRICRKKLQPNRAKQRDEEGPHNELGEVAAAVRGVTPSWRREETKTQRSQAPANPHSRRVVADAAGSRKEQHHSYKQPRQGDRGGGNPPLRRHRREAPLM
;
A
#
# COMPACT_ATOMS: atom_id res chain seq x y z
N MET A 1 -39.91 -89.70 58.05
CA MET A 1 -39.10 -89.43 56.83
C MET A 1 -39.12 -87.93 56.58
N ALA A 2 -38.05 -87.23 56.97
CA ALA A 2 -37.92 -85.78 56.79
C ALA A 2 -36.72 -85.52 55.87
N VAL A 3 -36.98 -84.93 54.72
CA VAL A 3 -35.98 -84.60 53.70
C VAL A 3 -35.26 -83.31 54.11
N ARG A 4 -33.96 -83.40 54.41
CA ARG A 4 -33.07 -82.25 54.56
C ARG A 4 -32.76 -81.68 53.18
N CYS A 5 -33.35 -80.54 52.84
CA CYS A 5 -32.98 -79.77 51.65
C CYS A 5 -31.73 -78.91 51.95
N SER A 6 -30.72 -79.01 51.09
CA SER A 6 -29.39 -78.40 51.24
C SER A 6 -29.41 -76.87 51.04
N SER A 7 -29.22 -76.12 52.14
CA SER A 7 -29.08 -74.66 52.18
C SER A 7 -27.90 -74.11 51.33
N ASN A 8 -26.90 -74.95 51.02
CA ASN A 8 -25.70 -74.52 50.30
C ASN A 8 -25.89 -74.37 48.78
N THR A 9 -26.85 -75.08 48.18
CA THR A 9 -27.11 -74.96 46.73
C THR A 9 -27.85 -73.65 46.39
N PHE A 10 -28.76 -73.21 47.26
CA PHE A 10 -29.53 -71.97 47.05
C PHE A 10 -28.65 -70.71 47.16
N ARG A 11 -27.73 -70.66 48.12
CA ARG A 11 -26.77 -69.55 48.24
C ARG A 11 -25.76 -69.50 47.09
N SER A 12 -25.31 -70.64 46.59
CA SER A 12 -24.40 -70.71 45.45
C SER A 12 -25.07 -70.27 44.15
N LEU A 13 -26.34 -70.66 43.92
CA LEU A 13 -27.14 -70.20 42.77
C LEU A 13 -27.46 -68.70 42.82
N PHE A 14 -27.72 -68.15 44.01
CA PHE A 14 -28.00 -66.72 44.17
C PHE A 14 -26.75 -65.87 43.94
N LEU A 15 -25.59 -66.28 44.47
CA LEU A 15 -24.31 -65.60 44.23
C LEU A 15 -23.87 -65.71 42.77
N ALA A 16 -24.05 -66.87 42.13
CA ALA A 16 -23.74 -67.04 40.70
C ALA A 16 -24.65 -66.18 39.81
N SER A 17 -25.95 -66.09 40.13
CA SER A 17 -26.90 -65.24 39.38
C SER A 17 -26.59 -63.76 39.58
N PHE A 18 -26.20 -63.34 40.78
CA PHE A 18 -25.80 -61.96 41.07
C PHE A 18 -24.49 -61.58 40.37
N PHE A 19 -23.51 -62.49 40.33
CA PHE A 19 -22.26 -62.31 39.59
C PHE A 19 -22.49 -62.26 38.07
N LEU A 20 -23.36 -63.10 37.53
CA LEU A 20 -23.73 -63.09 36.12
C LEU A 20 -24.49 -61.81 35.75
N LEU A 21 -25.37 -61.31 36.61
CA LEU A 21 -26.00 -59.99 36.45
C LEU A 21 -24.96 -58.86 36.47
N PHE A 22 -24.04 -58.85 37.44
CA PHE A 22 -22.99 -57.83 37.54
C PHE A 22 -21.97 -57.87 36.38
N LEU A 23 -21.69 -59.02 35.79
CA LEU A 23 -20.86 -59.16 34.59
C LEU A 23 -21.61 -58.85 33.29
N SER A 24 -22.91 -59.15 33.24
CA SER A 24 -23.77 -58.89 32.08
C SER A 24 -24.07 -57.41 31.87
N ILE A 25 -24.12 -56.61 32.95
CA ILE A 25 -24.36 -55.16 32.87
C ILE A 25 -23.27 -54.44 32.05
N PRO A 26 -21.96 -54.54 32.37
CA PRO A 26 -20.91 -53.91 31.57
C PRO A 26 -20.81 -54.49 30.15
N LEU A 27 -21.09 -55.78 29.95
CA LEU A 27 -21.15 -56.39 28.62
C LEU A 27 -22.33 -55.90 27.79
N PHE A 28 -23.50 -55.70 28.40
CA PHE A 28 -24.68 -55.11 27.76
C PHE A 28 -24.45 -53.65 27.42
N PHE A 29 -23.80 -52.89 28.31
CA PHE A 29 -23.39 -51.50 28.02
C PHE A 29 -22.34 -51.44 26.90
N LEU A 30 -21.40 -52.39 26.84
CA LEU A 30 -20.44 -52.50 25.74
C LEU A 30 -21.14 -52.83 24.41
N HIS A 31 -22.03 -53.82 24.40
CA HIS A 31 -22.73 -54.26 23.19
C HIS A 31 -23.73 -53.22 22.68
N ALA A 32 -24.43 -52.52 23.58
CA ALA A 32 -25.30 -51.41 23.23
C ALA A 32 -24.52 -50.19 22.70
N ARG A 33 -23.30 -49.96 23.21
CA ARG A 33 -22.39 -48.92 22.72
C ARG A 33 -21.85 -49.26 21.33
N GLU A 34 -21.46 -50.51 21.09
CA GLU A 34 -20.95 -51.00 19.81
C GLU A 34 -22.02 -50.98 18.72
N LYS A 35 -23.25 -51.41 19.04
CA LYS A 35 -24.38 -51.35 18.11
C LYS A 35 -24.73 -49.92 17.69
N ARG A 36 -24.78 -48.98 18.65
CA ARG A 36 -24.99 -47.55 18.32
C ARG A 36 -23.87 -46.97 17.48
N MET A 37 -22.63 -47.38 17.70
CA MET A 37 -21.49 -46.90 16.92
C MET A 37 -21.59 -47.37 15.46
N MET A 38 -22.00 -48.62 15.22
CA MET A 38 -22.27 -49.13 13.87
C MET A 38 -23.43 -48.38 13.19
N GLU A 39 -24.52 -48.10 13.91
CA GLU A 39 -25.65 -47.30 13.42
C GLU A 39 -25.20 -45.86 13.07
N LEU A 40 -24.41 -45.22 13.93
CA LEU A 40 -23.86 -43.88 13.69
C LEU A 40 -22.94 -43.84 12.47
N GLN A 41 -22.11 -44.88 12.29
CA GLN A 41 -21.19 -44.97 11.17
C GLN A 41 -21.91 -45.19 9.83
N ALA A 42 -23.02 -45.93 9.83
CA ALA A 42 -23.91 -46.05 8.67
C ALA A 42 -24.56 -44.71 8.30
N LEU A 43 -24.99 -43.92 9.30
CA LEU A 43 -25.53 -42.58 9.07
C LEU A 43 -24.46 -41.60 8.54
N ILE A 44 -23.23 -41.68 9.06
CA ILE A 44 -22.09 -40.89 8.58
C ILE A 44 -21.77 -41.23 7.11
N GLN A 45 -21.77 -42.51 6.76
CA GLN A 45 -21.58 -42.95 5.37
C GLN A 45 -22.70 -42.44 4.46
N LEU A 46 -23.96 -42.58 4.89
CA LEU A 46 -25.12 -42.08 4.15
C LEU A 46 -25.01 -40.59 3.81
N VAL A 47 -24.61 -39.76 4.78
CA VAL A 47 -24.45 -38.31 4.57
C VAL A 47 -23.21 -38.00 3.72
N SER A 48 -22.12 -38.74 3.91
CA SER A 48 -20.85 -38.48 3.20
C SER A 48 -20.89 -38.90 1.72
N GLU A 49 -21.68 -39.91 1.38
CA GLU A 49 -21.82 -40.45 0.02
C GLU A 49 -22.97 -39.80 -0.77
N TYR A 50 -23.70 -38.86 -0.17
CA TYR A 50 -24.81 -38.18 -0.82
C TYR A 50 -24.34 -37.26 -1.95
N HIS A 51 -24.93 -37.42 -3.14
CA HIS A 51 -24.69 -36.58 -4.32
C HIS A 51 -26.02 -36.04 -4.87
N PRO A 52 -26.21 -34.71 -4.98
CA PRO A 52 -27.42 -34.15 -5.55
C PRO A 52 -27.50 -34.49 -7.05
N GLY A 53 -28.55 -35.22 -7.46
CA GLY A 53 -28.83 -35.57 -8.86
C GLY A 53 -28.40 -36.96 -9.32
N GLY A 54 -27.92 -37.85 -8.43
CA GLY A 54 -27.67 -39.26 -8.75
C GLY A 54 -28.95 -40.10 -8.79
N ASP A 55 -28.98 -41.15 -9.63
CA ASP A 55 -30.09 -42.10 -9.83
C ASP A 55 -30.48 -42.94 -8.58
N ALA A 56 -29.95 -42.62 -7.41
CA ALA A 56 -30.26 -43.31 -6.17
C ALA A 56 -31.53 -42.72 -5.51
N PRO A 57 -32.53 -43.55 -5.15
CA PRO A 57 -33.77 -43.11 -4.50
C PRO A 57 -33.58 -42.78 -3.00
N THR A 58 -32.41 -42.28 -2.61
CA THR A 58 -32.16 -41.76 -1.26
C THR A 58 -32.92 -40.45 -1.16
N SER A 59 -34.16 -40.53 -0.68
CA SER A 59 -35.03 -39.37 -0.53
C SER A 59 -34.37 -38.31 0.35
N GLN A 60 -34.51 -37.04 -0.01
CA GLN A 60 -34.08 -35.90 0.82
C GLN A 60 -34.56 -36.02 2.28
N SER A 61 -35.71 -36.68 2.51
CA SER A 61 -36.23 -37.01 3.83
C SER A 61 -35.37 -37.99 4.63
N SER A 62 -34.73 -38.97 3.99
CA SER A 62 -33.82 -39.92 4.63
C SER A 62 -32.52 -39.24 5.08
N LEU A 63 -31.99 -38.33 4.26
CA LEU A 63 -30.83 -37.50 4.60
C LEU A 63 -31.14 -36.57 5.78
N LEU A 64 -32.29 -35.88 5.75
CA LEU A 64 -32.71 -34.98 6.83
C LEU A 64 -32.89 -35.74 8.15
N THR A 65 -33.48 -36.95 8.11
CA THR A 65 -33.60 -37.82 9.29
C THR A 65 -32.23 -38.23 9.83
N ALA A 66 -31.29 -38.58 8.95
CA ALA A 66 -29.93 -38.92 9.33
C ALA A 66 -29.20 -37.72 9.97
N VAL A 67 -29.32 -36.53 9.39
CA VAL A 67 -28.74 -35.30 9.95
C VAL A 67 -29.32 -34.98 11.32
N GLN A 68 -30.64 -35.11 11.52
CA GLN A 68 -31.25 -34.93 12.84
C GLN A 68 -30.71 -35.92 13.88
N GLN A 69 -30.53 -37.19 13.51
CA GLN A 69 -29.94 -38.21 14.39
C GLN A 69 -28.48 -37.91 14.72
N LEU A 70 -27.69 -37.45 13.74
CA LEU A 70 -26.30 -37.03 13.97
C LEU A 70 -26.22 -35.78 14.86
N LYS A 71 -27.11 -34.79 14.69
CA LYS A 71 -27.23 -33.60 15.57
C LYS A 71 -27.54 -34.00 17.01
N MET A 72 -28.49 -34.92 17.21
CA MET A 72 -28.84 -35.46 18.53
C MET A 72 -27.66 -36.20 19.17
N ALA A 73 -26.95 -37.02 18.39
CA ALA A 73 -25.77 -37.73 18.88
C ALA A 73 -24.65 -36.77 19.32
N LEU A 74 -24.41 -35.71 18.55
CA LEU A 74 -23.36 -34.72 18.88
C LEU A 74 -23.73 -33.85 20.10
N SER A 75 -25.02 -33.74 20.43
CA SER A 75 -25.47 -33.10 21.68
C SER A 75 -25.14 -33.93 22.93
N ASP A 76 -24.83 -35.22 22.80
CA ASP A 76 -24.48 -36.15 23.89
C ASP A 76 -23.01 -36.60 23.81
N ILE A 77 -22.12 -35.61 23.90
CA ILE A 77 -20.67 -35.72 23.63
C ILE A 77 -19.98 -36.83 24.42
N GLU A 78 -20.39 -37.06 25.68
CA GLU A 78 -19.81 -38.07 26.56
C GLU A 78 -19.94 -39.50 25.99
N LYS A 79 -20.95 -39.75 25.14
CA LYS A 79 -21.21 -41.07 24.56
C LYS A 79 -20.57 -41.27 23.18
N VAL A 80 -20.15 -40.21 22.52
CA VAL A 80 -19.57 -40.24 21.16
C VAL A 80 -18.08 -40.61 21.16
N GLY A 81 -17.32 -40.21 22.20
CA GLY A 81 -15.91 -40.55 22.34
C GLY A 81 -15.05 -40.10 21.14
N GLU A 82 -14.28 -41.01 20.54
CA GLU A 82 -13.39 -40.70 19.40
C GLU A 82 -14.14 -40.45 18.07
N GLY A 83 -15.44 -40.76 18.00
CA GLY A 83 -16.28 -40.62 16.80
C GLY A 83 -16.67 -39.17 16.44
N ILE A 84 -16.20 -38.17 17.19
CA ILE A 84 -16.56 -36.76 16.99
C ILE A 84 -16.08 -36.25 15.62
N ARG A 85 -14.86 -36.60 15.17
CA ARG A 85 -14.31 -36.06 13.91
C ARG A 85 -15.09 -36.51 12.67
N PRO A 86 -15.37 -37.81 12.47
CA PRO A 86 -16.18 -38.26 11.35
C PRO A 86 -17.59 -37.64 11.34
N LEU A 87 -18.21 -37.49 12.52
CA LEU A 87 -19.54 -36.89 12.64
C LEU A 87 -19.53 -35.40 12.28
N VAL A 88 -18.57 -34.64 12.81
CA VAL A 88 -18.39 -33.22 12.45
C VAL A 88 -18.20 -33.07 10.94
N LYS A 89 -17.35 -33.90 10.32
CA LYS A 89 -17.12 -33.87 8.88
C LYS A 89 -18.42 -34.12 8.10
N ALA A 90 -19.19 -35.14 8.50
CA ALA A 90 -20.47 -35.45 7.87
C ALA A 90 -21.48 -34.29 7.98
N LEU A 91 -21.60 -33.67 9.16
CA LEU A 91 -22.51 -32.52 9.34
C LEU A 91 -22.09 -31.29 8.52
N VAL A 92 -20.79 -31.01 8.44
CA VAL A 92 -20.25 -29.94 7.59
C VAL A 92 -20.53 -30.23 6.11
N THR A 93 -20.41 -31.47 5.67
CA THR A 93 -20.78 -31.87 4.30
C THR A 93 -22.29 -31.74 4.08
N ALA A 94 -23.12 -32.14 5.04
CA ALA A 94 -24.57 -32.01 4.96
C ALA A 94 -25.05 -30.56 4.85
N SER A 95 -24.39 -29.61 5.50
CA SER A 95 -24.83 -28.21 5.49
C SER A 95 -24.76 -27.58 4.10
N VAL A 96 -23.92 -28.10 3.21
CA VAL A 96 -23.84 -27.66 1.81
C VAL A 96 -25.08 -28.12 1.03
N TYR A 97 -25.56 -29.33 1.31
CA TYR A 97 -26.69 -29.94 0.59
C TYR A 97 -28.07 -29.62 1.20
N LEU A 98 -28.11 -29.15 2.45
CA LEU A 98 -29.32 -28.83 3.19
C LEU A 98 -29.25 -27.41 3.77
N PRO A 99 -29.46 -26.37 2.94
CA PRO A 99 -29.41 -24.97 3.40
C PRO A 99 -30.46 -24.67 4.49
N GLU A 100 -31.60 -25.36 4.48
CA GLU A 100 -32.64 -25.25 5.52
C GLU A 100 -32.15 -25.65 6.91
N GLU A 101 -31.17 -26.57 6.99
CA GLU A 101 -30.63 -27.10 8.25
C GLU A 101 -29.30 -26.43 8.64
N TRP A 102 -28.81 -25.49 7.83
CA TRP A 102 -27.48 -24.90 7.99
C TRP A 102 -27.29 -24.21 9.35
N GLU A 103 -28.26 -23.39 9.76
CA GLU A 103 -28.20 -22.66 11.03
C GLU A 103 -28.25 -23.60 12.24
N ASP A 104 -29.09 -24.64 12.16
CA ASP A 104 -29.22 -25.66 13.19
C ASP A 104 -27.94 -26.48 13.33
N ILE A 105 -27.32 -26.86 12.20
CA ILE A 105 -26.03 -27.54 12.19
C ILE A 105 -24.98 -26.64 12.83
N LEU A 106 -24.87 -25.38 12.42
CA LEU A 106 -23.91 -24.45 13.01
C LEU A 106 -24.14 -24.26 14.51
N LYS A 107 -25.40 -24.19 14.96
CA LYS A 107 -25.76 -24.06 16.38
C LYS A 107 -25.28 -25.26 17.21
N VAL A 108 -25.45 -26.48 16.71
CA VAL A 108 -24.95 -27.69 17.39
C VAL A 108 -23.43 -27.68 17.43
N LEU A 109 -22.76 -27.32 16.33
CA LEU A 109 -21.30 -27.20 16.28
C LEU A 109 -20.75 -26.12 17.23
N ARG A 110 -21.43 -24.98 17.37
CA ARG A 110 -21.13 -23.95 18.38
C ARG A 110 -21.21 -24.54 19.80
N GLY A 111 -22.21 -25.37 20.07
CA GLY A 111 -22.34 -26.10 21.34
C GLY A 111 -21.16 -27.02 21.64
N VAL A 112 -20.62 -27.71 20.61
CA VAL A 112 -19.41 -28.54 20.75
C VAL A 112 -18.18 -27.70 21.05
N LEU A 113 -18.01 -26.56 20.37
CA LEU A 113 -16.90 -25.64 20.63
C LEU A 113 -16.96 -25.08 22.06
N ALA A 114 -18.14 -24.68 22.53
CA ALA A 114 -18.33 -24.13 23.88
C ALA A 114 -18.19 -25.19 25.00
N ASN A 115 -18.19 -26.48 24.67
CA ASN A 115 -18.11 -27.53 25.68
C ASN A 115 -16.65 -27.83 26.07
N ASN A 116 -16.29 -27.45 27.30
CA ASN A 116 -14.97 -27.67 27.87
C ASN A 116 -14.61 -29.16 28.08
N ALA A 117 -15.60 -30.07 28.10
CA ALA A 117 -15.37 -31.52 28.17
C ALA A 117 -14.81 -32.10 26.86
N VAL A 118 -14.98 -31.40 25.73
CA VAL A 118 -14.42 -31.81 24.44
C VAL A 118 -12.91 -31.54 24.46
N PRO A 119 -12.04 -32.51 24.14
CA PRO A 119 -10.61 -32.24 24.07
C PRO A 119 -10.29 -31.19 23.00
N TRP A 120 -9.33 -30.31 23.26
CA TRP A 120 -8.97 -29.20 22.37
C TRP A 120 -8.66 -29.65 20.93
N LEU A 121 -8.08 -30.85 20.74
CA LEU A 121 -7.80 -31.42 19.43
C LEU A 121 -9.06 -31.62 18.57
N HIS A 122 -10.21 -31.92 19.19
CA HIS A 122 -11.48 -32.06 18.50
C HIS A 122 -12.10 -30.69 18.20
N ARG A 123 -11.99 -29.72 19.11
CA ARG A 123 -12.42 -28.33 18.86
C ARG A 123 -11.59 -27.67 17.76
N ALA A 124 -10.28 -27.84 17.76
CA ALA A 124 -9.39 -27.40 16.69
C ALA A 124 -9.74 -28.05 15.34
N PHE A 125 -10.02 -29.36 15.32
CA PHE A 125 -10.50 -30.01 14.10
C PHE A 125 -11.82 -29.40 13.60
N LEU A 126 -12.75 -29.11 14.51
CA LEU A 126 -14.01 -28.46 14.17
C LEU A 126 -13.80 -27.06 13.59
N LEU A 127 -13.00 -26.21 14.24
CA LEU A 127 -12.63 -24.88 13.73
C LEU A 127 -12.05 -24.94 12.30
N LYS A 128 -11.18 -25.93 12.05
CA LYS A 128 -10.62 -26.17 10.71
C LYS A 128 -11.66 -26.63 9.69
N ALA A 129 -12.70 -27.35 10.12
CA ALA A 129 -13.73 -27.89 9.24
C ALA A 129 -14.84 -26.87 8.92
N LEU A 130 -15.10 -25.89 9.80
CA LEU A 130 -16.17 -24.90 9.65
C LEU A 130 -16.19 -24.17 8.28
N PRO A 131 -15.07 -23.73 7.70
CA PRO A 131 -15.08 -23.13 6.35
C PRO A 131 -15.70 -24.04 5.28
N GLY A 132 -15.66 -25.36 5.48
CA GLY A 132 -16.29 -26.33 4.58
C GLY A 132 -17.81 -26.17 4.47
N MET A 133 -18.47 -25.57 5.48
CA MET A 133 -19.92 -25.30 5.45
C MET A 133 -20.30 -24.19 4.46
N PHE A 134 -19.31 -23.48 3.94
CA PHE A 134 -19.46 -22.39 2.99
C PHE A 134 -19.16 -22.80 1.54
N LEU A 135 -18.67 -24.03 1.32
CA LEU A 135 -18.41 -24.55 -0.01
C LEU A 135 -19.73 -24.66 -0.78
N ASP A 136 -19.79 -24.13 -2.00
CA ASP A 136 -20.94 -24.17 -2.90
C ASP A 136 -22.25 -23.57 -2.34
N ALA A 137 -22.16 -22.67 -1.35
CA ALA A 137 -23.33 -21.98 -0.80
C ALA A 137 -24.10 -21.18 -1.89
N PRO A 138 -25.45 -21.14 -1.83
CA PRO A 138 -26.28 -20.35 -2.75
C PRO A 138 -25.90 -18.87 -2.69
N VAL A 139 -25.82 -18.20 -3.84
CA VAL A 139 -25.33 -16.81 -3.96
C VAL A 139 -26.11 -15.85 -3.05
N GLU A 140 -27.42 -16.08 -2.90
CA GLU A 140 -28.33 -15.26 -2.11
C GLU A 140 -28.04 -15.33 -0.60
N GLN A 141 -27.49 -16.44 -0.11
CA GLN A 141 -27.29 -16.72 1.31
C GLN A 141 -25.81 -16.64 1.74
N ARG A 142 -24.88 -16.52 0.79
CA ARG A 142 -23.43 -16.41 1.06
C ARG A 142 -23.10 -15.31 2.06
N SER A 143 -23.73 -14.15 1.98
CA SER A 143 -23.45 -13.07 2.93
C SER A 143 -23.82 -13.45 4.36
N GLN A 144 -25.00 -14.06 4.57
CA GLN A 144 -25.48 -14.44 5.91
C GLN A 144 -24.67 -15.60 6.49
N TYR A 145 -24.41 -16.64 5.68
CA TYR A 145 -23.62 -17.79 6.12
C TYR A 145 -22.17 -17.42 6.39
N GLY A 146 -21.58 -16.57 5.54
CA GLY A 146 -20.24 -16.05 5.72
C GLY A 146 -20.13 -15.27 7.02
N ASP A 147 -21.07 -14.35 7.27
CA ASP A 147 -21.06 -13.53 8.49
C ASP A 147 -21.14 -14.39 9.76
N ALA A 148 -22.03 -15.38 9.80
CA ALA A 148 -22.19 -16.27 10.96
C ALA A 148 -20.97 -17.17 11.21
N LEU A 149 -20.23 -17.56 10.17
CA LEU A 149 -18.96 -18.28 10.30
C LEU A 149 -17.83 -17.35 10.75
N CYS A 150 -17.76 -16.13 10.21
CA CYS A 150 -16.82 -15.10 10.64
C CYS A 150 -16.98 -14.82 12.14
N GLU A 151 -18.20 -14.69 12.66
CA GLU A 151 -18.44 -14.51 14.11
C GLU A 151 -17.77 -15.58 14.96
N VAL A 152 -18.00 -16.84 14.60
CA VAL A 152 -17.46 -17.97 15.37
C VAL A 152 -15.94 -17.96 15.28
N LEU A 153 -15.39 -17.87 14.08
CA LEU A 153 -13.94 -17.97 13.89
C LEU A 153 -13.19 -16.77 14.46
N VAL A 154 -13.75 -15.56 14.38
CA VAL A 154 -13.19 -14.36 15.02
C VAL A 154 -13.19 -14.52 16.54
N HIS A 155 -14.32 -14.92 17.14
CA HIS A 155 -14.39 -15.16 18.58
C HIS A 155 -13.32 -16.15 19.07
N TRP A 156 -13.09 -17.22 18.31
CA TRP A 156 -12.10 -18.25 18.66
C TRP A 156 -10.66 -17.88 18.26
N SER A 157 -10.44 -16.79 17.53
CA SER A 157 -9.12 -16.31 17.15
C SER A 157 -8.50 -15.30 18.14
N ILE A 158 -9.34 -14.69 18.97
CA ILE A 158 -8.95 -13.61 19.90
C ILE A 158 -8.65 -14.21 21.29
N PRO A 159 -7.64 -13.71 22.04
CA PRO A 159 -7.43 -14.11 23.42
C PRO A 159 -8.66 -13.81 24.31
N PRO A 160 -8.96 -14.65 25.31
CA PRO A 160 -10.00 -14.34 26.28
C PRO A 160 -9.64 -13.07 27.09
N PRO A 161 -10.63 -12.25 27.48
CA PRO A 161 -10.39 -10.99 28.18
C PRO A 161 -9.70 -11.21 29.54
N GLY A 162 -8.65 -10.41 29.80
CA GLY A 162 -7.90 -10.45 31.08
C GLY A 162 -6.58 -11.23 31.07
N ILE A 163 -6.11 -11.69 29.90
CA ILE A 163 -4.82 -12.37 29.75
C ILE A 163 -3.92 -11.56 28.81
N GLU A 164 -2.91 -10.90 29.36
CA GLU A 164 -1.81 -10.33 28.56
C GLU A 164 -0.90 -11.47 28.07
N GLU A 165 -0.53 -11.44 26.79
CA GLU A 165 0.38 -12.42 26.18
C GLU A 165 1.80 -12.25 26.76
N ALA A 166 2.03 -12.83 27.94
CA ALA A 166 3.37 -12.99 28.48
C ALA A 166 4.02 -14.25 27.89
N ASP A 167 5.26 -14.11 27.40
CA ASP A 167 6.16 -15.19 26.97
C ASP A 167 6.31 -16.27 28.07
N THR A 168 5.38 -17.22 28.14
CA THR A 168 5.36 -18.25 29.19
C THR A 168 5.34 -19.62 28.56
N GLN A 169 6.54 -20.23 28.48
CA GLN A 169 6.80 -21.62 28.07
C GLN A 169 6.26 -22.66 29.08
N ASN A 170 5.08 -22.45 29.67
CA ASN A 170 4.51 -23.36 30.68
C ASN A 170 3.35 -24.18 30.09
N THR A 171 3.73 -25.28 29.46
CA THR A 171 2.90 -26.27 28.73
C THR A 171 1.75 -26.97 29.48
N GLN A 172 1.54 -26.71 30.78
CA GLN A 172 0.50 -27.40 31.58
C GLN A 172 -0.71 -26.54 31.97
N GLY A 173 -0.58 -25.20 31.98
CA GLY A 173 -1.70 -24.29 32.28
C GLY A 173 -2.53 -23.88 31.07
N GLU A 174 -1.95 -23.95 29.86
CA GLU A 174 -2.56 -23.48 28.61
C GLU A 174 -3.75 -24.35 28.14
N ALA A 175 -3.81 -25.62 28.56
CA ALA A 175 -4.84 -26.57 28.12
C ALA A 175 -6.22 -26.32 28.77
N LEU A 176 -6.28 -25.54 29.85
CA LEU A 176 -7.50 -25.27 30.62
C LEU A 176 -8.21 -23.97 30.16
N GLN A 177 -7.56 -23.15 29.33
CA GLN A 177 -8.14 -21.93 28.78
C GLN A 177 -8.77 -22.22 27.42
N SER A 178 -9.99 -21.75 27.19
CA SER A 178 -10.65 -21.79 25.88
C SER A 178 -10.96 -20.35 25.45
N PRO A 179 -10.50 -19.91 24.26
CA PRO A 179 -9.63 -20.61 23.31
C PRO A 179 -8.15 -20.65 23.74
N ASN A 180 -7.50 -21.81 23.61
CA ASN A 180 -6.05 -21.92 23.85
C ASN A 180 -5.22 -21.41 22.63
N PRO A 181 -3.90 -21.20 22.76
CA PRO A 181 -3.07 -20.68 21.66
C PRO A 181 -3.10 -21.52 20.37
N GLN A 182 -3.26 -22.84 20.46
CA GLN A 182 -3.35 -23.75 19.32
C GLN A 182 -4.70 -23.60 18.62
N GLU A 183 -5.80 -23.53 19.38
CA GLU A 183 -7.15 -23.27 18.88
C GLU A 183 -7.23 -21.92 18.18
N ARG A 184 -6.65 -20.87 18.77
CA ARG A 184 -6.54 -19.53 18.16
C ARG A 184 -5.83 -19.57 16.82
N ARG A 185 -4.68 -20.25 16.74
CA ARG A 185 -3.94 -20.42 15.47
C ARG A 185 -4.76 -21.17 14.41
N VAL A 186 -5.51 -22.18 14.80
CA VAL A 186 -6.36 -22.93 13.86
C VAL A 186 -7.57 -22.10 13.41
N ALA A 187 -8.19 -21.33 14.32
CA ALA A 187 -9.25 -20.38 13.97
C ALA A 187 -8.76 -19.31 13.00
N LEU A 188 -7.57 -18.74 13.23
CA LEU A 188 -6.93 -17.80 12.30
C LEU A 188 -6.68 -18.44 10.93
N ALA A 189 -6.13 -19.65 10.89
CA ALA A 189 -5.93 -20.36 9.63
C ALA A 189 -7.26 -20.64 8.90
N ALA A 190 -8.32 -20.93 9.65
CA ALA A 190 -9.66 -21.11 9.09
C ALA A 190 -10.23 -19.79 8.53
N LEU A 191 -10.06 -18.65 9.21
CA LEU A 191 -10.41 -17.33 8.69
C LEU A 191 -9.73 -17.03 7.35
N LEU A 192 -8.44 -17.35 7.23
CA LEU A 192 -7.69 -17.15 5.98
C LEU A 192 -8.16 -18.06 4.83
N SER A 193 -8.85 -19.15 5.15
CA SER A 193 -9.39 -20.10 4.15
C SER A 193 -10.81 -19.77 3.67
N LEU A 194 -11.48 -18.79 4.31
CA LEU A 194 -12.77 -18.30 3.84
C LEU A 194 -12.63 -17.61 2.47
N GLN A 195 -13.74 -17.54 1.73
CA GLN A 195 -13.77 -16.89 0.42
C GLN A 195 -13.64 -15.36 0.55
N GLU A 196 -13.26 -14.70 -0.54
CA GLU A 196 -12.93 -13.27 -0.55
C GLU A 196 -14.13 -12.39 -0.10
N GLU A 197 -15.36 -12.83 -0.35
CA GLU A 197 -16.58 -12.11 0.03
C GLU A 197 -16.70 -11.92 1.55
N CYS A 198 -16.08 -12.80 2.35
CA CYS A 198 -16.08 -12.69 3.81
C CYS A 198 -15.12 -11.61 4.33
N SER A 199 -14.21 -11.09 3.50
CA SER A 199 -13.12 -10.20 3.93
C SER A 199 -13.59 -8.98 4.72
N ALA A 200 -14.67 -8.32 4.27
CA ALA A 200 -15.22 -7.15 4.94
C ALA A 200 -15.77 -7.50 6.33
N SER A 201 -16.55 -8.59 6.44
CA SER A 201 -17.12 -9.07 7.71
C SER A 201 -16.03 -9.50 8.70
N ILE A 202 -14.97 -10.17 8.23
CA ILE A 202 -13.81 -10.53 9.07
C ILE A 202 -13.17 -9.28 9.67
N VAL A 203 -12.87 -8.27 8.84
CA VAL A 203 -12.23 -7.03 9.30
C VAL A 203 -13.16 -6.26 10.24
N GLU A 204 -14.44 -6.14 9.93
CA GLU A 204 -15.43 -5.47 10.78
C GLU A 204 -15.45 -6.10 12.18
N LYS A 205 -15.61 -7.41 12.27
CA LYS A 205 -15.69 -8.11 13.56
C LYS A 205 -14.37 -8.09 14.32
N LEU A 206 -13.24 -8.25 13.64
CA LEU A 206 -11.93 -8.14 14.29
C LEU A 206 -11.69 -6.73 14.84
N THR A 207 -11.96 -5.70 14.04
CA THR A 207 -11.71 -4.30 14.43
C THR A 207 -12.66 -3.82 15.53
N ALA A 208 -13.88 -4.37 15.62
CA ALA A 208 -14.80 -4.14 16.73
C ALA A 208 -14.26 -4.62 18.09
N HIS A 209 -13.31 -5.56 18.10
CA HIS A 209 -12.70 -6.10 19.32
C HIS A 209 -11.31 -5.53 19.64
N LEU A 210 -10.87 -4.47 18.94
CA LEU A 210 -9.63 -3.77 19.30
C LEU A 210 -9.73 -3.15 20.71
N PRO A 211 -8.65 -3.17 21.52
CA PRO A 211 -7.29 -3.60 21.18
C PRO A 211 -7.03 -5.12 21.27
N HIS A 212 -7.95 -5.90 21.85
CA HIS A 212 -7.73 -7.33 22.16
C HIS A 212 -7.46 -8.21 20.93
N SER A 213 -8.01 -7.84 19.78
CA SER A 213 -7.81 -8.54 18.51
C SER A 213 -6.55 -8.13 17.74
N LEU A 214 -5.75 -7.19 18.25
CA LEU A 214 -4.63 -6.62 17.50
C LEU A 214 -3.63 -7.68 17.02
N SER A 215 -3.27 -8.64 17.88
CA SER A 215 -2.35 -9.73 17.52
C SER A 215 -2.90 -10.61 16.40
N ALA A 216 -4.21 -10.87 16.39
CA ALA A 216 -4.91 -11.58 15.32
C ALA A 216 -4.90 -10.78 14.00
N CYS A 217 -5.23 -9.49 14.05
CA CYS A 217 -5.21 -8.60 12.89
C CYS A 217 -3.80 -8.51 12.26
N VAL A 218 -2.76 -8.31 13.08
CA VAL A 218 -1.37 -8.27 12.61
C VAL A 218 -0.96 -9.63 12.02
N SER A 219 -1.32 -10.74 12.67
CA SER A 219 -1.03 -12.09 12.16
C SER A 219 -1.66 -12.34 10.79
N ILE A 220 -2.88 -11.87 10.57
CA ILE A 220 -3.58 -11.96 9.28
C ILE A 220 -2.85 -11.13 8.22
N VAL A 221 -2.55 -9.86 8.51
CA VAL A 221 -1.88 -8.95 7.58
C VAL A 221 -0.48 -9.45 7.20
N SER A 222 0.27 -9.96 8.18
CA SER A 222 1.62 -10.49 7.98
C SER A 222 1.65 -11.86 7.30
N SER A 223 0.51 -12.56 7.23
CA SER A 223 0.44 -13.87 6.58
C SER A 223 0.58 -13.77 5.06
N SER A 224 1.40 -14.65 4.48
CA SER A 224 1.49 -14.84 3.03
C SER A 224 0.30 -15.62 2.46
N SER A 225 -0.46 -16.32 3.31
CA SER A 225 -1.66 -17.06 2.92
C SER A 225 -2.92 -16.21 2.95
N ALA A 226 -2.86 -14.99 3.51
CA ALA A 226 -3.97 -14.06 3.47
C ALA A 226 -4.18 -13.56 2.05
N GLN A 227 -5.43 -13.66 1.58
CA GLN A 227 -5.85 -13.15 0.29
C GLN A 227 -5.68 -11.62 0.24
N ASP A 228 -5.35 -11.09 -0.94
CA ASP A 228 -5.17 -9.64 -1.11
C ASP A 228 -6.46 -8.86 -0.82
N GLY A 229 -7.63 -9.45 -1.08
CA GLY A 229 -8.93 -8.87 -0.72
C GLY A 229 -9.08 -8.60 0.78
N LEU A 230 -8.53 -9.47 1.64
CA LEU A 230 -8.55 -9.30 3.10
C LEU A 230 -7.61 -8.18 3.56
N LYS A 231 -6.41 -8.09 2.97
CA LYS A 231 -5.47 -6.99 3.25
C LYS A 231 -6.02 -5.65 2.76
N ARG A 232 -6.67 -5.63 1.60
CA ARG A 232 -7.36 -4.46 1.06
C ARG A 232 -8.54 -4.03 1.93
N ALA A 233 -9.28 -4.97 2.53
CA ALA A 233 -10.35 -4.65 3.48
C ALA A 233 -9.80 -3.98 4.76
N PHE A 234 -8.65 -4.41 5.28
CA PHE A 234 -7.96 -3.71 6.37
C PHE A 234 -7.50 -2.30 5.97
N GLU A 235 -6.96 -2.14 4.75
CA GLU A 235 -6.61 -0.81 4.23
C GLU A 235 -7.83 0.10 4.14
N LEU A 236 -8.97 -0.42 3.66
CA LEU A 236 -10.24 0.32 3.55
C LEU A 236 -10.72 0.80 4.91
N TRP A 237 -10.65 -0.05 5.93
CA TRP A 237 -10.97 0.32 7.30
C TRP A 237 -10.03 1.42 7.84
N LEU A 238 -8.72 1.34 7.55
CA LEU A 238 -7.74 2.36 7.97
C LEU A 238 -7.96 3.73 7.33
N CYS A 239 -8.68 3.82 6.21
CA CYS A 239 -9.07 5.13 5.66
C CYS A 239 -10.08 5.85 6.56
N HIS A 240 -10.90 5.11 7.32
CA HIS A 240 -11.98 5.65 8.14
C HIS A 240 -12.15 4.87 9.45
N PRO A 241 -11.11 4.80 10.32
CA PRO A 241 -11.23 4.09 11.59
C PRO A 241 -12.24 4.80 12.48
N SER A 242 -12.98 4.01 13.28
CA SER A 242 -13.88 4.58 14.30
C SER A 242 -13.09 5.45 15.28
N PRO A 243 -13.59 6.63 15.67
CA PRO A 243 -12.91 7.51 16.64
C PRO A 243 -12.73 6.87 18.02
N SER A 244 -13.47 5.79 18.32
CA SER A 244 -13.35 5.02 19.56
C SER A 244 -12.13 4.09 19.61
N VAL A 245 -11.46 3.86 18.48
CA VAL A 245 -10.33 2.92 18.39
C VAL A 245 -9.04 3.60 18.82
N GLU A 246 -8.23 2.90 19.60
CA GLU A 246 -6.95 3.43 20.05
C GLU A 246 -6.00 3.73 18.86
N PRO A 247 -5.41 4.94 18.79
CA PRO A 247 -4.50 5.29 17.70
C PRO A 247 -3.31 4.34 17.55
N SER A 248 -2.79 3.80 18.65
CA SER A 248 -1.73 2.79 18.68
C SER A 248 -2.05 1.57 17.81
N CYS A 249 -3.28 1.05 17.92
CA CYS A 249 -3.74 -0.11 17.14
C CYS A 249 -3.74 0.20 15.63
N THR A 250 -4.25 1.37 15.24
CA THR A 250 -4.27 1.78 13.83
C THR A 250 -2.86 1.92 13.25
N LEU A 251 -1.91 2.43 14.05
CA LEU A 251 -0.52 2.62 13.65
C LEU A 251 0.22 1.29 13.48
N GLU A 252 -0.01 0.33 14.37
CA GLU A 252 0.56 -1.02 14.23
C GLU A 252 0.03 -1.74 12.99
N LEU A 253 -1.27 -1.66 12.72
CA LEU A 253 -1.86 -2.24 11.50
C LEU A 253 -1.36 -1.56 10.23
N GLN A 254 -1.21 -0.23 10.26
CA GLN A 254 -0.60 0.51 9.18
C GLN A 254 0.84 0.05 8.91
N LYS A 255 1.63 -0.17 9.97
CA LYS A 255 3.01 -0.66 9.85
C LYS A 255 3.03 -2.07 9.24
N ALA A 256 2.21 -2.98 9.75
CA ALA A 256 2.13 -4.34 9.24
C ALA A 256 1.72 -4.38 7.76
N LEU A 257 0.74 -3.56 7.34
CA LEU A 257 0.33 -3.49 5.94
C LEU A 257 1.44 -2.93 5.05
N LYS A 258 2.13 -1.86 5.47
CA LYS A 258 3.28 -1.31 4.73
C LYS A 258 4.39 -2.36 4.51
N GLU A 259 4.60 -3.25 5.47
CA GLU A 259 5.63 -4.29 5.40
C GLU A 259 5.19 -5.52 4.59
N HIS A 260 3.91 -5.90 4.65
CA HIS A 260 3.44 -7.20 4.16
C HIS A 260 2.38 -7.14 3.04
N PHE A 261 1.96 -5.95 2.61
CA PHE A 261 1.03 -5.74 1.50
C PHE A 261 1.64 -4.80 0.47
N ARG A 262 2.03 -5.36 -0.69
CA ARG A 262 2.71 -4.59 -1.74
C ARG A 262 1.83 -3.48 -2.33
N ASP A 263 0.53 -3.71 -2.40
CA ASP A 263 -0.43 -2.76 -2.94
C ASP A 263 -0.94 -1.76 -1.89
N TYR A 264 -0.34 -1.74 -0.68
CA TYR A 264 -0.72 -0.79 0.35
C TYR A 264 -0.57 0.67 -0.14
N GLY A 265 -1.60 1.48 0.10
CA GLY A 265 -1.71 2.86 -0.35
C GLY A 265 -2.46 3.01 -1.67
N SER A 266 -2.77 1.91 -2.37
CA SER A 266 -3.49 1.95 -3.65
C SER A 266 -4.88 2.54 -3.49
N LEU A 267 -5.66 2.09 -2.51
CA LEU A 267 -7.01 2.58 -2.27
C LEU A 267 -7.00 4.05 -1.85
N LYS A 268 -6.08 4.44 -0.97
CA LYS A 268 -5.89 5.84 -0.57
C LYS A 268 -5.53 6.71 -1.79
N CYS A 269 -4.70 6.20 -2.70
CA CYS A 269 -4.34 6.87 -3.95
C CYS A 269 -5.57 7.05 -4.85
N GLU A 270 -6.40 6.03 -5.01
CA GLU A 270 -7.66 6.13 -5.77
C GLU A 270 -8.61 7.19 -5.18
N GLN A 271 -8.80 7.18 -3.86
CA GLN A 271 -9.66 8.15 -3.17
C GLN A 271 -9.15 9.58 -3.34
N LEU A 272 -7.84 9.81 -3.20
CA LEU A 272 -7.23 11.12 -3.39
C LEU A 272 -7.33 11.60 -4.84
N CYS A 273 -7.13 10.72 -5.82
CA CYS A 273 -7.33 11.05 -7.23
C CYS A 273 -8.80 11.41 -7.52
N ALA A 274 -9.76 10.63 -7.03
CA ALA A 274 -11.18 10.89 -7.19
C ALA A 274 -11.59 12.23 -6.54
N ALA A 275 -11.12 12.49 -5.32
CA ALA A 275 -11.36 13.74 -4.61
C ALA A 275 -10.78 14.93 -5.39
N LEU A 276 -9.57 14.82 -5.92
CA LEU A 276 -8.93 15.85 -6.74
C LEU A 276 -9.75 16.15 -8.00
N VAL A 277 -10.17 15.13 -8.75
CA VAL A 277 -10.93 15.28 -10.01
C VAL A 277 -12.31 15.87 -9.78
N SER A 278 -12.98 15.49 -8.69
CA SER A 278 -14.31 16.00 -8.32
C SER A 278 -14.30 17.45 -7.80
N ARG A 279 -13.12 18.02 -7.55
CA ARG A 279 -12.98 19.31 -6.87
C ARG A 279 -13.36 20.48 -7.79
N ASN A 280 -14.25 21.33 -7.30
CA ASN A 280 -14.59 22.59 -7.96
C ASN A 280 -13.39 23.55 -8.03
N PRO A 281 -13.41 24.52 -8.97
CA PRO A 281 -12.39 25.55 -9.04
C PRO A 281 -12.26 26.30 -7.69
N PRO A 282 -11.04 26.49 -7.17
CA PRO A 282 -10.83 27.22 -5.93
C PRO A 282 -11.30 28.67 -6.08
N GLN A 283 -12.08 29.18 -5.12
CA GLN A 283 -12.61 30.55 -5.14
C GLN A 283 -11.95 31.44 -4.08
N ASN A 284 -11.33 30.85 -3.05
CA ASN A 284 -10.72 31.56 -1.94
C ASN A 284 -9.42 30.88 -1.47
N ILE A 285 -8.68 31.53 -0.58
CA ILE A 285 -7.40 31.03 -0.04
C ILE A 285 -7.57 29.70 0.72
N THR A 286 -8.67 29.53 1.47
CA THR A 286 -8.95 28.29 2.20
C THR A 286 -9.17 27.09 1.27
N ASP A 287 -9.68 27.31 0.06
CA ASP A 287 -9.81 26.28 -0.97
C ASP A 287 -8.42 25.87 -1.49
N PHE A 288 -7.45 26.79 -1.56
CA PHE A 288 -6.08 26.46 -1.93
C PHE A 288 -5.37 25.66 -0.84
N ASP A 289 -5.56 26.01 0.45
CA ASP A 289 -4.99 25.22 1.56
C ASP A 289 -5.52 23.77 1.55
N GLY A 290 -6.82 23.61 1.32
CA GLY A 290 -7.43 22.28 1.21
C GLY A 290 -6.92 21.52 -0.02
N LEU A 291 -6.59 22.20 -1.12
CA LEU A 291 -6.06 21.59 -2.34
C LEU A 291 -4.61 21.18 -2.14
N GLN A 292 -3.80 22.04 -1.53
CA GLN A 292 -2.42 21.78 -1.17
C GLN A 292 -2.31 20.54 -0.28
N LYS A 293 -3.15 20.42 0.76
CA LYS A 293 -3.16 19.24 1.65
C LYS A 293 -3.46 17.94 0.91
N GLN A 294 -4.43 17.95 -0.02
CA GLN A 294 -4.76 16.78 -0.83
C GLN A 294 -3.61 16.40 -1.78
N LEU A 295 -2.99 17.40 -2.42
CA LEU A 295 -1.87 17.20 -3.34
C LEU A 295 -0.63 16.68 -2.61
N LEU A 296 -0.32 17.19 -1.42
CA LEU A 296 0.77 16.66 -0.58
C LEU A 296 0.52 15.20 -0.18
N ALA A 297 -0.70 14.88 0.26
CA ALA A 297 -1.06 13.50 0.58
C ALA A 297 -0.98 12.57 -0.64
N LEU A 298 -1.26 13.08 -1.84
CA LEU A 298 -1.11 12.34 -3.08
C LEU A 298 0.36 12.19 -3.49
N GLU A 299 1.21 13.19 -3.25
CA GLU A 299 2.65 13.11 -3.51
C GLU A 299 3.31 11.99 -2.67
N GLU A 300 2.95 11.87 -1.40
CA GLU A 300 3.49 10.87 -0.47
C GLU A 300 3.31 9.42 -0.96
N ILE A 301 2.22 9.12 -1.66
CA ILE A 301 1.85 7.76 -2.09
C ILE A 301 1.86 7.58 -3.62
N GLY A 302 1.80 8.67 -4.38
CA GLY A 302 1.67 8.66 -5.82
C GLY A 302 2.89 8.06 -6.52
N ALA A 303 4.08 8.22 -5.93
CA ALA A 303 5.32 7.65 -6.47
C ALA A 303 5.34 6.11 -6.46
N SER A 304 4.72 5.46 -5.47
CA SER A 304 4.58 4.00 -5.44
C SER A 304 3.40 3.49 -6.28
N HIS A 305 2.44 4.36 -6.60
CA HIS A 305 1.18 4.03 -7.28
C HIS A 305 1.00 4.79 -8.59
N CYS A 306 2.09 5.00 -9.32
CA CYS A 306 2.12 5.80 -10.54
C CYS A 306 1.06 5.37 -11.58
N ASN A 307 0.80 4.07 -11.70
CA ASN A 307 -0.20 3.53 -12.62
C ASN A 307 -1.63 3.97 -12.25
N ILE A 308 -1.92 4.17 -10.97
CA ILE A 308 -3.24 4.65 -10.53
C ILE A 308 -3.39 6.12 -10.91
N VAL A 309 -2.38 6.93 -10.60
CA VAL A 309 -2.37 8.35 -10.93
C VAL A 309 -2.49 8.56 -12.44
N SER A 310 -1.71 7.82 -13.24
CA SER A 310 -1.74 7.94 -14.70
C SER A 310 -3.10 7.60 -15.30
N ASN A 311 -3.78 6.58 -14.78
CA ASN A 311 -5.09 6.13 -15.25
C ASN A 311 -6.24 7.06 -14.82
N ARG A 312 -6.10 7.80 -13.71
CA ARG A 312 -7.17 8.62 -13.13
C ARG A 312 -7.02 10.11 -13.39
N VAL A 313 -5.79 10.58 -13.61
CA VAL A 313 -5.46 12.00 -13.75
C VAL A 313 -4.82 12.23 -15.12
N SER A 314 -5.50 12.99 -15.98
CA SER A 314 -5.00 13.39 -17.29
C SER A 314 -4.18 14.67 -17.23
N LEU A 315 -3.26 14.85 -18.19
CA LEU A 315 -2.51 16.10 -18.33
C LEU A 315 -3.44 17.30 -18.56
N ALA A 316 -4.51 17.13 -19.36
CA ALA A 316 -5.51 18.17 -19.62
C ALA A 316 -6.18 18.66 -18.33
N PHE A 317 -6.57 17.74 -17.45
CA PHE A 317 -7.13 18.09 -16.14
C PHE A 317 -6.14 18.91 -15.30
N LEU A 318 -4.87 18.49 -15.25
CA LEU A 318 -3.84 19.22 -14.49
C LEU A 318 -3.62 20.64 -15.04
N LEU A 319 -3.58 20.81 -16.36
CA LEU A 319 -3.45 22.14 -16.98
C LEU A 319 -4.65 23.02 -16.69
N ALA A 320 -5.87 22.47 -16.73
CA ALA A 320 -7.08 23.19 -16.33
C ALA A 320 -6.99 23.66 -14.87
N LYS A 321 -6.55 22.79 -13.94
CA LYS A 321 -6.33 23.17 -12.54
C LYS A 321 -5.26 24.23 -12.35
N VAL A 322 -4.17 24.19 -13.11
CA VAL A 322 -3.17 25.26 -13.08
C VAL A 322 -3.74 26.57 -13.61
N ALA A 323 -4.51 26.53 -14.70
CA ALA A 323 -5.16 27.73 -15.24
C ALA A 323 -6.14 28.35 -14.22
N GLU A 324 -6.91 27.54 -13.49
CA GLU A 324 -7.76 28.01 -12.39
C GLU A 324 -6.94 28.77 -11.32
N VAL A 325 -5.81 28.20 -10.89
CA VAL A 325 -4.93 28.83 -9.89
C VAL A 325 -4.32 30.13 -10.44
N LEU A 326 -3.84 30.13 -11.68
CA LEU A 326 -3.26 31.30 -12.33
C LEU A 326 -4.30 32.42 -12.53
N ASN A 327 -5.51 32.10 -12.93
CA ASN A 327 -6.60 33.07 -13.06
C ASN A 327 -6.93 33.76 -11.73
N PHE A 328 -6.84 33.04 -10.62
CA PHE A 328 -6.99 33.63 -9.29
C PHE A 328 -5.82 34.56 -8.93
N ILE A 329 -4.58 34.17 -9.27
CA ILE A 329 -3.40 34.99 -9.01
C ILE A 329 -3.45 36.30 -9.84
N TYR A 330 -3.83 36.19 -11.11
CA TYR A 330 -3.80 37.27 -12.10
C TYR A 330 -5.18 37.88 -12.41
N SER A 331 -6.19 37.68 -11.55
CA SER A 331 -7.52 38.26 -11.73
C SER A 331 -7.45 39.79 -11.86
N SER A 332 -8.14 40.35 -12.85
CA SER A 332 -8.04 41.75 -13.29
C SER A 332 -8.39 42.82 -12.25
N GLU A 333 -8.91 42.45 -11.08
CA GLU A 333 -9.34 43.39 -10.04
C GLU A 333 -8.24 43.78 -9.04
N GLN A 334 -7.11 43.05 -8.98
CA GLN A 334 -5.99 43.36 -8.09
C GLN A 334 -4.68 43.33 -8.86
N ASN A 335 -4.04 44.50 -9.00
CA ASN A 335 -2.70 44.60 -9.57
C ASN A 335 -1.77 43.63 -8.83
N CYS A 336 -1.10 42.75 -9.59
CA CYS A 336 -0.18 41.74 -9.05
C CYS A 336 0.96 42.35 -8.19
N LEU A 337 1.17 43.66 -8.32
CA LEU A 337 2.14 44.49 -7.60
C LEU A 337 1.71 44.89 -6.17
N GLU A 338 0.42 44.77 -5.80
CA GLU A 338 -0.08 45.08 -4.45
C GLU A 338 -0.09 43.87 -3.52
N LYS A 339 0.11 42.66 -4.06
CA LYS A 339 0.11 41.40 -3.30
C LYS A 339 1.47 41.22 -2.59
N SER A 340 1.42 40.88 -1.30
CA SER A 340 2.61 40.59 -0.51
C SER A 340 3.23 39.25 -0.94
N VAL A 341 4.53 39.04 -0.67
CA VAL A 341 5.20 37.75 -0.94
C VAL A 341 4.48 36.57 -0.28
N GLY A 342 3.81 36.79 0.86
CA GLY A 342 3.00 35.80 1.56
C GLY A 342 1.80 35.30 0.74
N ASP A 343 1.19 36.17 -0.06
CA ASP A 343 -0.02 35.86 -0.84
C ASP A 343 0.24 34.89 -2.00
N PHE A 344 1.52 34.69 -2.37
CA PHE A 344 1.93 33.77 -3.42
C PHE A 344 2.41 32.42 -2.89
N THR A 345 2.61 32.25 -1.58
CA THR A 345 3.22 31.03 -1.01
C THR A 345 2.36 29.78 -1.23
N VAL A 346 1.08 29.82 -0.85
CA VAL A 346 0.15 28.70 -1.02
C VAL A 346 -0.14 28.42 -2.51
N PRO A 347 -0.50 29.43 -3.35
CA PRO A 347 -0.73 29.19 -4.78
C PRO A 347 0.50 28.64 -5.52
N LEU A 348 1.70 29.14 -5.22
CA LEU A 348 2.93 28.62 -5.79
C LEU A 348 3.16 27.16 -5.40
N SER A 349 2.96 26.81 -4.13
CA SER A 349 3.10 25.42 -3.67
C SER A 349 2.11 24.49 -4.37
N VAL A 350 0.86 24.92 -4.55
CA VAL A 350 -0.14 24.17 -5.32
C VAL A 350 0.31 23.95 -6.76
N ILE A 351 0.76 25.00 -7.45
CA ILE A 351 1.25 24.88 -8.84
C ILE A 351 2.46 23.93 -8.89
N GLN A 352 3.40 24.03 -7.95
CA GLN A 352 4.55 23.14 -7.89
C GLN A 352 4.13 21.68 -7.75
N LEU A 353 3.19 21.35 -6.85
CA LEU A 353 2.65 20.00 -6.70
C LEU A 353 1.94 19.51 -7.98
N LEU A 354 1.18 20.38 -8.65
CA LEU A 354 0.55 20.06 -9.94
C LEU A 354 1.59 19.79 -11.04
N VAL A 355 2.68 20.56 -11.09
CA VAL A 355 3.82 20.31 -11.99
C VAL A 355 4.42 18.92 -11.73
N GLN A 356 4.58 18.53 -10.47
CA GLN A 356 5.11 17.21 -10.12
C GLN A 356 4.21 16.07 -10.61
N LEU A 357 2.89 16.21 -10.52
CA LEU A 357 1.95 15.19 -11.01
C LEU A 357 2.02 15.00 -12.52
N THR A 358 2.48 16.01 -13.29
CA THR A 358 2.68 15.85 -14.74
C THR A 358 3.77 14.82 -15.09
N ASP A 359 4.63 14.45 -14.13
CA ASP A 359 5.59 13.34 -14.30
C ASP A 359 4.93 11.98 -14.52
N VAL A 360 3.73 11.83 -13.99
CA VAL A 360 3.04 10.55 -13.87
C VAL A 360 1.70 10.54 -14.60
N ALA A 361 1.06 11.71 -14.77
CA ALA A 361 -0.23 11.84 -15.44
C ALA A 361 -0.23 11.27 -16.87
N SER A 362 -1.39 10.77 -17.32
CA SER A 362 -1.54 10.30 -18.69
C SER A 362 -1.44 11.47 -19.68
N ALA A 363 -0.55 11.30 -20.65
CA ALA A 363 -0.34 12.21 -21.76
C ALA A 363 -0.85 11.53 -23.04
N THR A 364 -2.08 11.82 -23.43
CA THR A 364 -2.68 11.35 -24.68
C THR A 364 -2.38 12.35 -25.79
N PRO A 365 -1.83 11.93 -26.93
CA PRO A 365 -1.71 12.78 -28.11
C PRO A 365 -3.07 13.37 -28.52
N ASP A 366 -3.06 14.58 -29.07
CA ASP A 366 -4.24 15.30 -29.57
C ASP A 366 -5.37 15.52 -28.53
N SER A 367 -5.05 15.47 -27.24
CA SER A 367 -6.02 15.65 -26.15
C SER A 367 -6.18 17.10 -25.68
N LEU A 368 -5.29 17.99 -26.12
CA LEU A 368 -5.28 19.40 -25.72
C LEU A 368 -5.63 20.33 -26.88
N SER A 369 -6.43 21.33 -26.57
CA SER A 369 -6.74 22.46 -27.47
C SER A 369 -5.81 23.65 -27.23
N SER A 370 -5.62 24.50 -28.24
CA SER A 370 -4.76 25.69 -28.12
C SER A 370 -5.30 26.62 -27.05
N GLN A 371 -6.62 26.70 -26.92
CA GLN A 371 -7.32 27.54 -25.95
C GLN A 371 -7.02 27.15 -24.50
N GLU A 372 -6.88 25.87 -24.19
CA GLU A 372 -6.52 25.40 -22.84
C GLU A 372 -5.08 25.75 -22.50
N LEU A 373 -4.18 25.58 -23.46
CA LEU A 373 -2.77 25.91 -23.29
C LEU A 373 -2.54 27.43 -23.23
N GLU A 374 -3.34 28.19 -23.98
CA GLU A 374 -3.36 29.66 -23.95
C GLU A 374 -3.66 30.19 -22.55
N LYS A 375 -4.65 29.61 -21.85
CA LYS A 375 -4.99 30.00 -20.47
C LYS A 375 -3.81 29.83 -19.51
N VAL A 376 -3.06 28.73 -19.62
CA VAL A 376 -1.86 28.51 -18.79
C VAL A 376 -0.72 29.44 -19.20
N SER A 377 -0.62 29.74 -20.50
CA SER A 377 0.41 30.63 -21.03
C SER A 377 0.12 32.13 -20.84
N ALA A 378 -1.06 32.52 -20.38
CA ALA A 378 -1.46 33.93 -20.27
C ALA A 378 -0.48 34.76 -19.43
N CYS A 379 0.04 34.20 -18.33
CA CYS A 379 1.06 34.86 -17.51
C CYS A 379 2.43 34.99 -18.20
N LEU A 380 2.74 34.12 -19.17
CA LEU A 380 3.95 34.19 -19.99
C LEU A 380 3.79 35.26 -21.06
N VAL A 381 2.65 35.28 -21.76
CA VAL A 381 2.36 36.21 -22.86
C VAL A 381 2.30 37.66 -22.38
N ALA A 382 1.95 37.89 -21.11
CA ALA A 382 2.02 39.20 -20.49
C ALA A 382 3.45 39.81 -20.42
N ILE A 383 4.50 39.00 -20.59
CA ILE A 383 5.90 39.46 -20.59
C ILE A 383 6.29 39.99 -21.98
N GLU A 384 5.83 41.21 -22.28
CA GLU A 384 6.08 41.84 -23.58
C GLU A 384 7.34 42.72 -23.61
N SER A 385 7.87 43.11 -22.45
CA SER A 385 9.02 44.00 -22.32
C SER A 385 10.05 43.51 -21.28
N ALA A 386 11.25 44.08 -21.31
CA ALA A 386 12.30 43.80 -20.32
C ALA A 386 11.89 44.24 -18.90
N ASP A 387 11.16 45.34 -18.78
CA ASP A 387 10.64 45.83 -17.49
C ASP A 387 9.61 44.85 -16.91
N ALA A 388 8.67 44.38 -17.74
CA ALA A 388 7.71 43.35 -17.34
C ALA A 388 8.41 42.04 -16.93
N ALA A 389 9.55 41.71 -17.55
CA ALA A 389 10.34 40.54 -17.19
C ALA A 389 11.07 40.69 -15.84
N LEU A 390 11.43 41.91 -15.45
CA LEU A 390 12.03 42.20 -14.13
C LEU A 390 11.01 42.10 -13.00
N ASP A 391 9.77 42.49 -13.26
CA ASP A 391 8.67 42.44 -12.28
C ASP A 391 7.96 41.06 -12.24
N ALA A 392 8.30 40.15 -13.16
CA ALA A 392 7.63 38.87 -13.25
C ALA A 392 7.98 37.95 -12.05
N PRO A 393 6.99 37.24 -11.47
CA PRO A 393 7.23 36.26 -10.40
C PRO A 393 7.89 35.00 -10.98
N LEU A 394 9.23 35.03 -11.08
CA LEU A 394 10.02 33.99 -11.75
C LEU A 394 9.70 32.54 -11.32
N PRO A 395 9.40 32.21 -10.04
CA PRO A 395 8.99 30.86 -9.67
C PRO A 395 7.71 30.38 -10.36
N ILE A 396 6.73 31.27 -10.56
CA ILE A 396 5.49 30.97 -11.29
C ILE A 396 5.78 30.82 -12.77
N ILE A 397 6.62 31.71 -13.32
CA ILE A 397 7.07 31.65 -14.72
C ILE A 397 7.81 30.35 -15.03
N GLU A 398 8.67 29.90 -14.10
CA GLU A 398 9.35 28.61 -14.19
C GLU A 398 8.34 27.45 -14.31
N CYS A 399 7.33 27.42 -13.44
CA CYS A 399 6.29 26.40 -13.45
C CYS A 399 5.48 26.44 -14.77
N ALA A 400 5.04 27.62 -15.18
CA ALA A 400 4.24 27.80 -16.39
C ALA A 400 5.02 27.39 -17.66
N LEU A 401 6.28 27.81 -17.80
CA LEU A 401 7.14 27.37 -18.91
C LEU A 401 7.32 25.85 -18.90
N HIS A 402 7.57 25.26 -17.74
CA HIS A 402 7.75 23.81 -17.63
C HIS A 402 6.49 23.05 -18.05
N LEU A 403 5.30 23.50 -17.63
CA LEU A 403 4.02 22.89 -17.99
C LEU A 403 3.72 23.03 -19.47
N VAL A 404 3.83 24.25 -20.00
CA VAL A 404 3.51 24.55 -21.40
C VAL A 404 4.38 23.72 -22.33
N LEU A 405 5.70 23.71 -22.12
CA LEU A 405 6.61 22.97 -22.97
C LEU A 405 6.42 21.45 -22.88
N ARG A 406 5.99 20.94 -21.72
CA ARG A 406 5.68 19.52 -21.53
C ARG A 406 4.37 19.12 -22.21
N ALA A 407 3.41 20.04 -22.30
CA ALA A 407 2.10 19.81 -22.90
C ALA A 407 2.10 19.84 -24.44
N LEU A 408 3.10 20.49 -25.05
CA LEU A 408 3.21 20.63 -26.52
C LEU A 408 3.02 19.33 -27.33
N PRO A 409 3.56 18.16 -26.95
CA PRO A 409 3.34 16.92 -27.71
C PRO A 409 1.89 16.41 -27.70
N CYS A 410 1.07 16.88 -26.75
CA CYS A 410 -0.34 16.48 -26.60
C CYS A 410 -1.31 17.40 -27.36
N MET A 411 -0.77 18.41 -28.05
CA MET A 411 -1.52 19.34 -28.89
C MET A 411 -1.92 18.70 -30.20
N SER A 412 -3.13 19.00 -30.67
CA SER A 412 -3.54 18.63 -32.03
C SER A 412 -2.72 19.38 -33.07
N THR A 413 -2.15 18.66 -34.03
CA THR A 413 -1.40 19.26 -35.16
C THR A 413 -2.29 19.95 -36.18
N THR A 414 -3.61 19.71 -36.14
CA THR A 414 -4.59 20.41 -36.98
C THR A 414 -5.09 21.71 -36.35
N ASP A 415 -4.65 22.03 -35.13
CA ASP A 415 -5.07 23.24 -34.42
C ASP A 415 -4.35 24.48 -34.99
N GLU A 416 -5.11 25.36 -35.65
CA GLU A 416 -4.60 26.61 -36.23
C GLU A 416 -3.99 27.54 -35.17
N GLY A 417 -4.45 27.46 -33.92
CA GLY A 417 -3.96 28.28 -32.81
C GLY A 417 -2.56 27.92 -32.33
N LEU A 418 -2.12 26.67 -32.57
CA LEU A 418 -0.81 26.18 -32.10
C LEU A 418 0.35 27.02 -32.65
N ARG A 419 0.30 27.40 -33.93
CA ARG A 419 1.38 28.19 -34.55
C ARG A 419 1.48 29.59 -33.94
N SER A 420 0.35 30.20 -33.61
CA SER A 420 0.30 31.50 -32.93
C SER A 420 0.94 31.39 -31.55
N LEU A 421 0.53 30.40 -30.77
CA LEU A 421 1.06 30.15 -29.43
C LEU A 421 2.58 29.89 -29.43
N LEU A 422 3.08 29.10 -30.38
CA LEU A 422 4.53 28.84 -30.50
C LEU A 422 5.33 30.11 -30.81
N ASN A 423 4.80 31.00 -31.65
CA ASN A 423 5.43 32.29 -31.93
C ASN A 423 5.45 33.19 -30.69
N GLU A 424 4.37 33.21 -29.92
CA GLU A 424 4.30 33.96 -28.66
C GLU A 424 5.30 33.43 -27.63
N LEU A 425 5.38 32.11 -27.44
CA LEU A 425 6.38 31.49 -26.56
C LEU A 425 7.81 31.79 -27.01
N PHE A 426 8.07 31.82 -28.31
CA PHE A 426 9.37 32.21 -28.85
C PHE A 426 9.69 33.69 -28.58
N ARG A 427 8.71 34.58 -28.72
CA ARG A 427 8.83 36.02 -28.40
C ARG A 427 9.14 36.22 -26.92
N VAL A 428 8.37 35.60 -26.03
CA VAL A 428 8.57 35.64 -24.57
C VAL A 428 9.96 35.12 -24.20
N ALA A 429 10.40 33.98 -24.75
CA ALA A 429 11.74 33.47 -24.49
C ALA A 429 12.85 34.39 -25.04
N GLY A 430 12.56 35.16 -26.10
CA GLY A 430 13.44 36.20 -26.64
C GLY A 430 13.63 37.37 -25.68
N THR A 431 12.55 37.81 -25.02
CA THR A 431 12.54 38.90 -24.04
C THR A 431 13.10 38.47 -22.68
N LEU A 432 12.68 37.31 -22.18
CA LEU A 432 13.00 36.85 -20.82
C LEU A 432 14.45 36.38 -20.67
N LEU A 433 14.99 35.66 -21.66
CA LEU A 433 16.34 35.07 -21.60
C LEU A 433 17.46 36.08 -21.27
N PRO A 434 17.61 37.21 -21.99
CA PRO A 434 18.70 38.16 -21.69
C PRO A 434 18.57 38.74 -20.28
N VAL A 435 17.34 39.03 -19.82
CA VAL A 435 17.08 39.59 -18.49
C VAL A 435 17.48 38.60 -17.39
N VAL A 436 17.06 37.33 -17.50
CA VAL A 436 17.39 36.32 -16.48
C VAL A 436 18.86 35.89 -16.50
N GLU A 437 19.53 35.92 -17.66
CA GLU A 437 20.97 35.65 -17.76
C GLU A 437 21.78 36.76 -17.09
N GLU A 438 21.42 38.03 -17.33
CA GLU A 438 22.06 39.17 -16.67
C GLU A 438 21.80 39.17 -15.16
N ALA A 439 20.55 38.91 -14.73
CA ALA A 439 20.21 38.78 -13.32
C ALA A 439 20.98 37.62 -12.66
N GLY A 440 21.09 36.48 -13.33
CA GLY A 440 21.87 35.33 -12.86
C GLY A 440 23.35 35.66 -12.67
N LEU A 441 23.97 36.41 -13.61
CA LEU A 441 25.35 36.87 -13.49
C LEU A 441 25.53 37.84 -12.31
N LYS A 442 24.62 38.81 -12.16
CA LYS A 442 24.62 39.77 -11.05
C LYS A 442 24.49 39.05 -9.70
N ILE A 443 23.53 38.13 -9.57
CA ILE A 443 23.36 37.32 -8.35
C ILE A 443 24.61 36.47 -8.09
N HIS A 444 25.20 35.85 -9.12
CA HIS A 444 26.40 35.03 -8.95
C HIS A 444 27.62 35.85 -8.48
N SER A 445 27.79 37.06 -9.02
CA SER A 445 28.82 37.99 -8.54
C SER A 445 28.58 38.45 -7.10
N ALA A 446 27.33 38.72 -6.72
CA ALA A 446 26.97 39.11 -5.37
C ALA A 446 27.12 37.97 -4.35
N VAL A 447 26.79 36.73 -4.72
CA VAL A 447 26.99 35.54 -3.88
C VAL A 447 28.47 35.29 -3.61
N SER A 448 29.33 35.51 -4.61
CA SER A 448 30.79 35.39 -4.46
C SER A 448 31.33 36.45 -3.50
N PHE A 449 30.87 37.69 -3.67
CA PHE A 449 31.22 38.81 -2.78
C PHE A 449 30.73 38.59 -1.34
N LEU A 450 29.49 38.12 -1.12
CA LEU A 450 28.97 37.82 0.21
C LEU A 450 29.69 36.65 0.88
N ARG A 451 30.11 35.64 0.11
CA ARG A 451 30.92 34.53 0.62
C ARG A 451 32.32 35.01 1.02
N GLU A 452 32.92 35.89 0.22
CA GLU A 452 34.20 36.53 0.56
C GLU A 452 34.08 37.44 1.79
N GLN A 453 33.00 38.22 1.89
CA GLN A 453 32.73 39.08 3.05
C GLN A 453 32.45 38.27 4.32
N GLN A 454 31.72 37.15 4.24
CA GLN A 454 31.55 36.21 5.35
C GLN A 454 32.87 35.53 5.74
N GLN A 455 33.73 35.19 4.78
CA GLN A 455 35.06 34.65 5.06
C GLN A 455 36.00 35.69 5.70
N GLN A 456 35.93 36.96 5.27
CA GLN A 456 36.69 38.06 5.87
C GLN A 456 36.19 38.39 7.28
N HIS A 457 34.88 38.46 7.50
CA HIS A 457 34.32 38.63 8.85
C HIS A 457 34.62 37.42 9.76
N ALA A 458 34.68 36.19 9.23
CA ALA A 458 35.11 35.01 10.01
C ALA A 458 36.61 35.03 10.37
N VAL A 459 37.44 35.77 9.62
CA VAL A 459 38.86 35.98 9.95
C VAL A 459 39.01 37.10 10.99
N ASP A 460 38.20 38.18 10.91
CA ASP A 460 38.22 39.26 11.90
C ASP A 460 37.60 38.87 13.25
N PHE A 461 36.59 38.00 13.28
CA PHE A 461 36.00 37.48 14.52
C PHE A 461 36.85 36.43 15.24
N LYS A 462 37.97 35.98 14.64
CA LYS A 462 38.94 35.12 15.34
C LYS A 462 39.80 35.85 16.37
N THR A 463 39.58 37.15 16.59
CA THR A 463 40.29 37.94 17.61
C THR A 463 39.42 38.58 18.69
N LYS A 464 38.08 38.43 18.66
CA LYS A 464 37.23 38.84 19.79
C LYS A 464 36.10 37.82 20.04
N THR A 465 36.03 37.43 21.30
CA THR A 465 35.27 36.36 21.95
C THR A 465 33.77 36.29 21.68
N ASP A 466 33.31 35.04 21.67
CA ASP A 466 32.03 34.47 22.11
C ASP A 466 30.70 35.05 21.62
N GLY A 467 29.96 34.17 20.94
CA GLY A 467 28.60 33.87 21.40
C GLY A 467 27.44 34.57 20.72
N GLU A 468 27.42 34.71 19.40
CA GLU A 468 26.15 34.82 18.65
C GLU A 468 26.23 33.97 17.38
N GLU A 469 25.33 33.00 17.28
CA GLU A 469 25.11 32.22 16.06
C GLU A 469 24.70 33.18 14.93
N VAL A 470 25.64 33.55 14.07
CA VAL A 470 25.35 34.29 12.84
C VAL A 470 24.47 33.40 11.96
N SER A 471 23.19 33.73 11.93
CA SER A 471 22.13 33.01 11.24
C SER A 471 22.49 32.66 9.78
N THR A 472 22.38 31.37 9.44
CA THR A 472 22.48 30.82 8.07
C THR A 472 21.30 31.21 7.17
N GLN A 473 20.34 32.01 7.66
CA GLN A 473 19.14 32.41 6.93
C GLN A 473 19.41 33.36 5.74
N ALA A 474 20.43 34.21 5.79
CA ALA A 474 20.69 35.20 4.74
C ALA A 474 21.22 34.60 3.41
N ALA A 475 21.83 33.41 3.44
CA ALA A 475 22.39 32.76 2.24
C ALA A 475 21.34 31.97 1.41
N HIS A 476 20.21 31.60 2.02
CA HIS A 476 19.14 30.83 1.37
C HIS A 476 18.44 31.57 0.21
N PRO A 477 17.99 32.83 0.34
CA PRO A 477 17.20 33.49 -0.70
C PRO A 477 17.99 33.75 -2.00
N PHE A 478 19.27 34.14 -1.91
CA PHE A 478 20.11 34.36 -3.10
C PHE A 478 20.38 33.06 -3.88
N LEU A 479 20.57 31.94 -3.18
CA LEU A 479 20.77 30.64 -3.82
C LEU A 479 19.49 30.14 -4.50
N THR A 480 18.32 30.38 -3.91
CA THR A 480 17.03 30.05 -4.53
C THR A 480 16.80 30.91 -5.78
N ALA A 481 17.01 32.23 -5.69
CA ALA A 481 16.89 33.14 -6.82
C ALA A 481 17.85 32.77 -7.98
N LEU A 482 19.09 32.39 -7.67
CA LEU A 482 20.05 31.93 -8.66
C LEU A 482 19.60 30.64 -9.36
N ARG A 483 19.00 29.69 -8.64
CA ARG A 483 18.51 28.44 -9.24
C ARG A 483 17.30 28.66 -10.12
N VAL A 484 16.35 29.50 -9.68
CA VAL A 484 15.17 29.85 -10.47
C VAL A 484 15.61 30.52 -11.77
N THR A 485 16.48 31.54 -11.70
CA THR A 485 17.01 32.24 -12.89
C THR A 485 17.75 31.30 -13.85
N GLN A 486 18.59 30.39 -13.33
CA GLN A 486 19.26 29.37 -14.14
C GLN A 486 18.27 28.40 -14.82
N THR A 487 17.22 27.99 -14.11
CA THR A 487 16.22 27.02 -14.62
C THR A 487 15.35 27.67 -15.69
N VAL A 488 14.87 28.89 -15.44
CA VAL A 488 14.14 29.70 -16.44
C VAL A 488 15.01 29.93 -17.67
N ALA A 489 16.29 30.30 -17.51
CA ALA A 489 17.20 30.45 -18.64
C ALA A 489 17.36 29.15 -19.46
N GLN A 490 17.43 27.99 -18.78
CA GLN A 490 17.49 26.69 -19.45
C GLN A 490 16.21 26.39 -20.24
N LEU A 491 15.03 26.63 -19.66
CA LEU A 491 13.74 26.46 -20.34
C LEU A 491 13.63 27.39 -21.56
N CYS A 492 13.98 28.67 -21.42
CA CYS A 492 13.99 29.62 -22.53
C CYS A 492 14.96 29.21 -23.66
N ARG A 493 16.13 28.63 -23.32
CA ARG A 493 17.06 28.09 -24.33
C ARG A 493 16.47 26.89 -25.06
N ILE A 494 15.70 26.03 -24.38
CA ILE A 494 14.97 24.93 -25.01
C ILE A 494 13.93 25.50 -25.98
N CYS A 495 13.11 26.47 -25.54
CA CYS A 495 12.14 27.16 -26.40
C CYS A 495 12.82 27.69 -27.67
N ARG A 496 13.89 28.48 -27.53
CA ARG A 496 14.54 29.13 -28.68
C ARG A 496 15.23 28.17 -29.63
N LYS A 497 15.80 27.08 -29.13
CA LYS A 497 16.52 26.10 -29.97
C LYS A 497 15.58 25.16 -30.71
N LYS A 498 14.47 24.77 -30.07
CA LYS A 498 13.59 23.71 -30.57
C LYS A 498 12.32 24.23 -31.23
N LEU A 499 11.88 25.45 -30.90
CA LEU A 499 10.74 26.11 -31.56
C LEU A 499 11.17 27.11 -32.64
N GLN A 500 12.44 27.05 -33.08
CA GLN A 500 12.96 27.99 -34.07
C GLN A 500 12.19 27.82 -35.39
N PRO A 501 11.54 28.87 -35.93
CA PRO A 501 10.85 28.77 -37.21
C PRO A 501 11.88 28.43 -38.29
N ASN A 502 11.75 27.25 -38.89
CA ASN A 502 12.76 26.64 -39.74
C ASN A 502 13.18 27.58 -40.90
N ARG A 503 14.47 27.95 -40.93
CA ARG A 503 15.16 28.25 -42.19
C ARG A 503 15.45 26.90 -42.87
N ALA A 504 14.73 26.63 -43.97
CA ALA A 504 15.16 25.79 -45.08
C ALA A 504 15.83 24.45 -44.72
N LYS A 505 15.06 23.49 -44.19
CA LYS A 505 15.35 22.06 -44.43
C LYS A 505 14.13 21.43 -45.08
N GLN A 506 14.25 21.13 -46.38
CA GLN A 506 13.45 20.09 -47.01
C GLN A 506 13.71 18.80 -46.23
N ARG A 507 12.70 18.24 -45.58
CA ARG A 507 12.72 16.84 -45.12
C ARG A 507 11.30 16.34 -44.90
N ASP A 508 11.01 15.29 -45.63
CA ASP A 508 10.14 14.13 -45.43
C ASP A 508 9.04 14.19 -44.36
N GLU A 509 7.87 13.64 -44.73
CA GLU A 509 6.55 13.64 -44.06
C GLU A 509 6.49 13.05 -42.63
N GLU A 510 7.60 12.89 -41.91
CA GLU A 510 7.61 12.49 -40.50
C GLU A 510 7.35 13.70 -39.57
N GLY A 511 6.12 14.21 -39.67
CA GLY A 511 5.28 14.73 -38.57
C GLY A 511 5.84 15.80 -37.60
N PRO A 512 5.24 17.02 -37.52
CA PRO A 512 5.54 18.02 -36.47
C PRO A 512 5.44 17.49 -35.02
N HIS A 513 4.74 16.38 -34.78
CA HIS A 513 4.71 15.71 -33.46
C HIS A 513 6.08 15.21 -32.97
N ASN A 514 6.97 14.77 -33.86
CA ASN A 514 8.30 14.30 -33.45
C ASN A 514 9.15 15.45 -32.90
N GLU A 515 9.08 16.64 -33.51
CA GLU A 515 9.82 17.83 -33.05
C GLU A 515 9.30 18.34 -31.69
N LEU A 516 7.98 18.35 -31.49
CA LEU A 516 7.37 18.70 -30.19
C LEU A 516 7.67 17.65 -29.12
N GLY A 517 7.72 16.37 -29.49
CA GLY A 517 8.18 15.28 -28.61
C GLY A 517 9.60 15.48 -28.08
N GLU A 518 10.51 15.97 -28.92
CA GLU A 518 11.87 16.33 -28.51
C GLU A 518 11.93 17.48 -27.51
N VAL A 519 11.02 18.46 -27.63
CA VAL A 519 10.90 19.57 -26.66
C VAL A 519 10.56 19.01 -25.28
N ALA A 520 9.51 18.20 -25.17
CA ALA A 520 9.10 17.62 -23.89
C ALA A 520 10.16 16.65 -23.32
N ALA A 521 10.90 15.93 -24.17
CA ALA A 521 12.03 15.13 -23.74
C ALA A 521 13.17 15.98 -23.15
N ALA A 522 13.50 17.12 -23.79
CA ALA A 522 14.51 18.04 -23.27
C ALA A 522 14.08 18.68 -21.94
N VAL A 523 12.80 19.04 -21.79
CA VAL A 523 12.23 19.59 -20.55
C VAL A 523 12.29 18.57 -19.42
N ARG A 524 12.02 17.28 -19.68
CA ARG A 524 12.17 16.21 -18.67
C ARG A 524 13.60 16.10 -18.12
N GLY A 525 14.61 16.53 -18.90
CA GLY A 525 15.99 16.61 -18.45
C GLY A 525 16.30 17.81 -17.54
N VAL A 526 15.38 18.78 -17.43
CA VAL A 526 15.53 19.98 -16.60
C VAL A 526 14.86 19.75 -15.26
N THR A 527 15.64 19.62 -14.19
CA THR A 527 15.08 19.55 -12.83
C THR A 527 14.61 20.94 -12.38
N PRO A 528 13.34 21.11 -11.98
CA PRO A 528 12.85 22.36 -11.41
C PRO A 528 13.65 22.81 -10.19
N SER A 529 13.73 24.11 -9.97
CA SER A 529 14.59 24.76 -8.98
C SER A 529 14.27 24.33 -7.55
N TRP A 530 12.98 24.14 -7.22
CA TRP A 530 12.51 23.73 -5.89
C TRP A 530 12.83 22.27 -5.56
N ARG A 531 12.80 21.35 -6.53
CA ARG A 531 13.18 19.94 -6.31
C ARG A 531 14.69 19.73 -6.06
N ARG A 532 15.54 20.68 -6.46
CA ARG A 532 16.98 20.62 -6.16
C ARG A 532 17.30 20.89 -4.68
N GLU A 533 16.32 21.36 -3.91
CA GLU A 533 16.44 21.63 -2.48
C GLU A 533 16.37 20.33 -1.66
N GLU A 534 15.37 19.48 -1.90
CA GLU A 534 15.14 18.22 -1.18
C GLU A 534 16.31 17.23 -1.26
N THR A 535 16.89 17.07 -2.45
CA THR A 535 17.99 16.14 -2.69
C THR A 535 19.30 16.53 -2.00
N LYS A 536 19.51 17.81 -1.66
CA LYS A 536 20.69 18.26 -0.88
C LYS A 536 20.45 18.23 0.62
N THR A 537 19.22 18.46 1.06
CA THR A 537 18.85 18.39 2.48
C THR A 537 18.89 16.94 2.98
N GLN A 538 18.39 15.98 2.20
CA GLN A 538 18.53 14.54 2.52
C GLN A 538 20.00 14.08 2.54
N ARG A 539 20.86 14.61 1.66
CA ARG A 539 22.28 14.25 1.62
C ARG A 539 23.09 14.83 2.78
N SER A 540 22.62 15.94 3.36
CA SER A 540 23.24 16.60 4.50
C SER A 540 22.77 16.05 5.85
N GLN A 541 21.61 15.36 5.88
CA GLN A 541 21.04 14.72 7.07
C GLN A 541 21.34 13.21 7.17
N ALA A 542 21.98 12.61 6.17
CA ALA A 542 22.47 11.25 6.29
C ALA A 542 23.63 11.21 7.31
N PRO A 543 23.55 10.44 8.42
CA PRO A 543 24.70 10.25 9.28
C PRO A 543 25.80 9.62 8.44
N ALA A 544 26.98 10.27 8.42
CA ALA A 544 28.17 9.75 7.78
C ALA A 544 28.59 8.46 8.49
N ASN A 545 28.03 7.32 8.08
CA ASN A 545 28.34 6.02 8.63
C ASN A 545 29.50 5.43 7.80
N PRO A 546 30.74 5.32 8.32
CA PRO A 546 31.91 4.99 7.50
C PRO A 546 32.00 3.51 7.08
N HIS A 547 31.00 2.68 7.37
CA HIS A 547 31.14 1.20 7.33
C HIS A 547 30.08 0.46 6.51
N SER A 548 29.57 1.05 5.42
CA SER A 548 28.74 0.31 4.45
C SER A 548 29.19 0.51 3.00
N ARG A 549 30.51 0.49 2.77
CA ARG A 549 31.11 0.29 1.44
C ARG A 549 31.71 -1.10 1.35
N ARG A 550 30.85 -2.10 1.25
CA ARG A 550 31.13 -3.36 0.56
C ARG A 550 29.81 -4.10 0.39
N VAL A 551 29.64 -4.70 -0.78
CA VAL A 551 28.46 -5.45 -1.24
C VAL A 551 27.35 -4.54 -1.79
N VAL A 552 27.46 -4.18 -3.06
CA VAL A 552 26.52 -4.51 -4.15
C VAL A 552 27.14 -3.93 -5.43
N ALA A 553 27.93 -4.75 -6.11
CA ALA A 553 28.27 -4.56 -7.51
C ALA A 553 28.12 -5.93 -8.14
N ASP A 554 26.91 -6.21 -8.65
CA ASP A 554 26.65 -7.15 -9.73
C ASP A 554 25.13 -7.17 -9.99
N ALA A 555 24.73 -6.44 -11.04
CA ALA A 555 23.60 -6.75 -11.93
C ALA A 555 23.15 -5.49 -12.68
N ALA A 556 23.86 -5.12 -13.75
CA ALA A 556 23.28 -4.41 -14.90
C ALA A 556 24.34 -4.26 -16.00
N GLY A 557 24.35 -5.19 -16.96
CA GLY A 557 25.14 -5.06 -18.17
C GLY A 557 24.45 -5.74 -19.34
N SER A 558 23.71 -4.99 -20.16
CA SER A 558 23.34 -5.41 -21.51
C SER A 558 22.87 -4.23 -22.38
N ARG A 559 23.44 -4.16 -23.60
CA ARG A 559 23.19 -3.32 -24.79
C ARG A 559 24.05 -2.04 -24.89
N LYS A 560 25.17 -2.11 -25.64
CA LYS A 560 25.37 -1.76 -27.09
C LYS A 560 25.36 -0.23 -27.28
N GLU A 561 26.33 0.46 -27.89
CA GLU A 561 27.11 0.20 -29.11
C GLU A 561 28.28 1.23 -29.18
N GLN A 562 29.50 0.81 -29.52
CA GLN A 562 30.26 1.07 -30.77
C GLN A 562 31.17 2.32 -30.83
N HIS A 563 32.41 2.02 -31.23
CA HIS A 563 33.44 2.85 -31.88
C HIS A 563 34.35 3.74 -31.01
N HIS A 564 35.60 3.28 -30.80
CA HIS A 564 36.74 3.83 -31.56
C HIS A 564 37.98 2.92 -31.49
N SER A 565 38.57 2.73 -32.66
CA SER A 565 39.86 2.07 -32.92
C SER A 565 41.01 3.04 -32.61
N TYR A 566 42.08 2.58 -31.93
CA TYR A 566 43.42 2.40 -32.53
C TYR A 566 44.49 2.07 -31.47
N LYS A 567 45.22 0.97 -31.75
CA LYS A 567 46.63 0.65 -31.43
C LYS A 567 47.11 0.59 -29.97
N GLN A 568 47.44 -0.63 -29.55
CA GLN A 568 48.70 -0.93 -28.88
C GLN A 568 49.28 -2.26 -29.42
N PRO A 569 50.58 -2.36 -29.75
CA PRO A 569 51.21 -3.62 -30.07
C PRO A 569 51.60 -4.41 -28.82
N ARG A 570 51.59 -5.72 -29.05
CA ARG A 570 51.76 -6.90 -28.20
C ARG A 570 53.02 -6.97 -27.32
N GLN A 571 52.86 -7.83 -26.30
CA GLN A 571 53.73 -8.94 -25.88
C GLN A 571 54.68 -8.76 -24.68
N GLY A 572 54.65 -9.78 -23.80
CA GLY A 572 55.53 -9.98 -22.65
C GLY A 572 54.75 -10.26 -21.36
N ASP A 573 53.95 -11.32 -21.27
CA ASP A 573 54.34 -12.68 -20.85
C ASP A 573 54.48 -12.84 -19.32
N ARG A 574 53.72 -13.81 -18.79
CA ARG A 574 53.79 -14.56 -17.50
C ARG A 574 54.51 -13.87 -16.32
N GLY A 575 53.86 -13.56 -15.19
CA GLY A 575 53.06 -14.48 -14.39
C GLY A 575 53.85 -14.91 -13.15
N GLY A 576 53.31 -14.59 -11.96
CA GLY A 576 53.58 -15.32 -10.71
C GLY A 576 54.52 -14.66 -9.70
N GLY A 577 54.01 -14.46 -8.48
CA GLY A 577 54.84 -14.25 -7.29
C GLY A 577 54.25 -13.29 -6.27
N ASN A 578 53.46 -13.82 -5.34
CA ASN A 578 52.86 -13.11 -4.21
C ASN A 578 53.90 -12.63 -3.15
N PRO A 579 53.49 -11.77 -2.18
CA PRO A 579 54.28 -10.72 -1.49
C PRO A 579 54.88 -11.26 -0.14
N PRO A 580 55.23 -10.50 0.95
CA PRO A 580 55.12 -9.05 1.25
C PRO A 580 56.22 -8.39 2.15
N LEU A 581 55.99 -7.11 2.50
CA LEU A 581 56.22 -6.45 3.81
C LEU A 581 57.67 -6.15 4.31
N ARG A 582 58.06 -4.86 4.38
CA ARG A 582 58.17 -4.04 5.64
C ARG A 582 59.07 -2.79 5.52
N ARG A 583 58.57 -1.72 6.14
CA ARG A 583 59.23 -0.73 7.02
C ARG A 583 60.45 0.09 6.56
N HIS A 584 60.22 1.40 6.66
CA HIS A 584 61.03 2.42 7.34
C HIS A 584 62.49 2.67 6.91
N ARG A 585 62.69 3.95 6.54
CA ARG A 585 63.54 4.95 7.22
C ARG A 585 64.54 5.58 6.25
N ARG A 586 64.50 6.91 6.28
CA ARG A 586 65.47 7.88 5.75
C ARG A 586 66.91 7.36 5.79
N GLU A 587 67.66 7.60 4.73
CA GLU A 587 68.79 8.55 4.75
C GLU A 587 69.26 8.83 3.31
N ALA A 588 69.35 10.12 2.99
CA ALA A 588 70.25 10.68 1.98
C ALA A 588 71.70 10.60 2.53
N PRO A 589 72.81 10.96 1.82
CA PRO A 589 72.89 11.86 0.66
C PRO A 589 74.00 11.53 -0.37
N LEU A 590 74.31 12.53 -1.21
CA LEU A 590 75.47 12.77 -2.10
C LEU A 590 75.19 12.34 -3.56
N MET A 591 75.14 13.23 -4.56
CA MET A 591 75.61 14.62 -4.71
C MET A 591 74.52 15.59 -5.17
#